data_AF-A0A5K0Y195-F1
#
_entry.id   AF-A0A5K0Y195-F1
#
_cell.length_a   1.000
_cell.length_b   1.000
_cell.length_c   1.000
_cell.angle_alpha   90.00
_cell.angle_beta   90.00
_cell.angle_gamma   90.00
#
_symmetry.space_group_name_H-M   'P 1'
#
loop_
_entity.id
_entity.type
_entity.pdbx_description
1 polymer ?
#
loop_
_entity_poly.entity_id
_entity_poly.type
_entity_poly.pdbx_seq_one_letter_code
_entity_poly.pdbx_strand_id
1 'polypeptide(L)' 'MSAVNITNVTVLDNPAAFLNPFQFEISYECLVPLKD' A
#
# COMPACT_ATOMS: atom_id res chain seq x y z
N MET A 1 2.20 9.90 -17.70
CA MET A 1 1.98 8.48 -17.35
C MET A 1 2.69 8.28 -16.01
N SER A 2 2.02 7.74 -14.99
CA SER A 2 2.66 7.54 -13.68
C SER A 2 3.73 6.46 -13.77
N ALA A 3 4.85 6.61 -13.06
CA ALA A 3 5.90 5.59 -13.00
C ALA A 3 5.54 4.41 -12.07
N VAL A 4 4.64 4.67 -11.11
CA VAL A 4 4.16 3.70 -10.13
C VAL A 4 2.64 3.78 -10.07
N ASN A 5 1.96 2.63 -10.13
CA ASN A 5 0.52 2.53 -9.89
C ASN A 5 0.27 1.60 -8.70
N ILE A 6 -0.65 1.99 -7.83
CA ILE A 6 -1.11 1.14 -6.74
C ILE A 6 -2.18 0.19 -7.29
N THR A 7 -2.00 -1.11 -7.13
CA THR A 7 -2.91 -2.14 -7.64
C THR A 7 -3.89 -2.62 -6.58
N ASN A 8 -3.48 -2.63 -5.31
CA ASN A 8 -4.34 -3.02 -4.20
C ASN A 8 -3.92 -2.36 -2.89
N VAL A 9 -4.89 -2.14 -2.01
CA VAL A 9 -4.68 -1.70 -0.63
C VAL A 9 -5.60 -2.52 0.27
N THR A 10 -5.01 -3.42 1.05
CA THR A 10 -5.72 -4.23 2.04
C THR A 10 -5.47 -3.66 3.42
N VAL A 11 -6.55 -3.37 4.17
CA VAL A 11 -6.44 -3.00 5.58
C VAL A 11 -6.37 -4.29 6.40
N LEU A 12 -5.23 -4.53 7.02
CA LEU A 12 -5.02 -5.68 7.89
C LEU A 12 -5.56 -5.38 9.29
N ASP A 13 -6.00 -6.42 9.99
CA ASP A 13 -6.51 -6.33 11.37
C ASP A 13 -7.71 -5.38 11.54
N ASN A 14 -8.65 -5.37 10.59
CA ASN A 14 -9.87 -4.54 10.68
C ASN A 14 -11.12 -5.44 10.88
N PRO A 15 -11.93 -5.24 11.94
CA PRO A 15 -11.88 -4.14 12.93
C PRO A 15 -10.82 -4.32 14.02
N ALA A 16 -10.06 -3.24 14.28
CA ALA A 16 -9.02 -3.16 15.31
C ALA A 16 -9.44 -2.24 16.48
N ALA A 17 -8.81 -2.44 17.64
CA ALA A 17 -8.91 -1.48 18.74
C ALA A 17 -8.28 -0.13 18.36
N PHE A 18 -8.81 0.98 18.89
CA PHE A 18 -8.33 2.33 18.56
C PHE A 18 -6.83 2.55 18.81
N LEU A 19 -6.24 1.83 19.77
CA LEU A 19 -4.82 1.92 20.12
C LEU A 19 -3.93 1.01 19.26
N ASN A 20 -4.51 0.12 18.45
CA ASN A 20 -3.72 -0.74 17.57
C ASN A 20 -3.14 0.10 16.43
N PRO A 21 -1.89 -0.18 16.01
CA PRO A 21 -1.30 0.47 14.86
C PRO A 21 -2.07 0.09 13.59
N PHE A 22 -2.27 1.06 12.70
CA PHE A 22 -2.85 0.78 11.39
C PHE A 22 -1.89 -0.06 10.55
N GLN A 23 -2.40 -1.17 10.04
CA GLN A 23 -1.65 -2.08 9.18
C GLN A 23 -2.27 -2.07 7.79
N PHE A 24 -1.47 -1.71 6.80
CA PHE A 24 -1.87 -1.72 5.40
C PHE A 24 -0.91 -2.60 4.60
N GLU A 25 -1.48 -3.51 3.84
CA GLU A 25 -0.77 -4.22 2.79
C GLU A 25 -1.04 -3.50 1.47
N ILE A 26 0.00 -2.88 0.90
CA ILE A 26 -0.11 -2.12 -0.34
C ILE A 26 0.64 -2.87 -1.43
N SER A 27 -0.08 -3.24 -2.48
CA SER A 27 0.51 -3.79 -3.70
C SER A 27 0.61 -2.69 -4.75
N TYR A 28 1.77 -2.59 -5.39
CA TYR A 28 2.00 -1.60 -6.46
C TYR A 28 2.79 -2.22 -7.61
N GLU A 29 2.61 -1.66 -8.78
CA GLU A 29 3.37 -1.94 -9.98
C GLU A 29 4.26 -0.76 -10.34
N CYS A 30 5.48 -1.05 -10.78
CA CYS A 30 6.45 -0.06 -11.22
C CYS A 30 6.66 -0.24 -12.73
N LEU A 31 6.21 0.74 -13.52
CA LEU A 31 6.25 0.69 -14.98
C LEU A 31 7.60 1.09 -15.56
N VAL A 32 8.40 1.83 -14.80
CA VAL A 32 9.73 2.32 -15.19
C VAL A 32 10.64 2.34 -13.96
N PRO A 33 11.91 1.93 -14.08
CA PRO A 33 12.84 1.88 -12.95
C PRO A 33 13.03 3.26 -12.33
N LEU A 34 12.83 3.33 -11.01
CA LEU A 34 13.07 4.52 -10.20
C LEU A 34 14.58 4.72 -10.00
N LYS A 35 15.02 5.98 -10.02
CA LYS A 35 16.44 6.34 -9.87
C LYS A 35 16.82 6.77 -8.45
N ASP A 36 15.83 6.93 -7.58
CA ASP A 36 15.93 7.48 -6.22
C ASP A 36 15.77 6.41 -5.14
#